data_AF-A0A960NPT3-F1
#
_entry.id   AF-A0A960NPT3-F1
#
_cell.length_a   1.000
_cell.length_b   1.000
_cell.length_c   1.000
_cell.angle_alpha   90.00
_cell.angle_beta   90.00
_cell.angle_gamma   90.00
#
_symmetry.space_group_name_H-M   'P 1'
#
loop_
_entity.id
_entity.type
_entity.pdbx_description
1 polymer ?
#
loop_
_entity_poly.entity_id
_entity_poly.type
_entity_poly.pdbx_seq_one_letter_code
_entity_poly.pdbx_strand_id
1 'polypeptide(L)'
;MKRHTAILLLMTLVISALPALAFDSLEALNQDHTSRMVADLETYLKNHPEADDREQAEQQLVFGYMELDQLDRALLLFQQKYDNLEADTDLDLQVLIGEIISPIVYIQLQQGDKNAVSAFLDDVKTKFAEHQDVELLLQALADMEGMLNKPSIGEVLEIDFESTQGQTIDLGKMTNQVVLVDFWASWCVPCVRTLPGLVDLYEQYHARGFEILGISLDEDEDSFNAMLEKQGMTWPQYFD
;
A
#
# COMPACT_ATOMS: atom_id res chain seq x y z
N MET A 1 -24.02 39.30 29.51
CA MET A 1 -23.01 38.78 28.54
C MET A 1 -22.23 37.57 29.03
N LYS A 2 -21.64 37.53 30.24
CA LYS A 2 -20.75 36.41 30.66
C LYS A 2 -21.40 35.01 30.77
N ARG A 3 -22.71 34.89 31.05
CA ARG A 3 -23.40 33.59 31.17
C ARG A 3 -23.75 32.92 29.84
N HIS A 4 -23.94 33.69 28.76
CA HIS A 4 -24.29 33.13 27.46
C HIS A 4 -23.04 32.61 26.72
N THR A 5 -21.89 33.26 26.88
CA THR A 5 -20.61 32.80 26.33
C THR A 5 -20.15 31.47 26.95
N ALA A 6 -20.41 31.24 28.25
CA ALA A 6 -20.06 30.00 28.93
C ALA A 6 -20.92 28.80 28.47
N ILE A 7 -22.22 29.01 28.19
CA ILE A 7 -23.13 27.97 27.69
C ILE A 7 -22.79 27.61 26.25
N LEU A 8 -22.45 28.61 25.41
CA LEU A 8 -22.02 28.36 24.05
C LEU A 8 -20.70 27.57 24.03
N LEU A 9 -19.71 27.93 24.86
CA LEU A 9 -18.45 27.19 24.97
C LEU A 9 -18.63 25.74 25.45
N LEU A 10 -19.54 25.50 26.41
CA LEU A 10 -19.89 24.17 26.91
C LEU A 10 -20.61 23.33 25.86
N MET A 11 -21.53 23.93 25.09
CA MET A 11 -22.20 23.21 23.99
C MET A 11 -21.24 22.86 22.86
N THR A 12 -20.30 23.74 22.50
CA THR A 12 -19.29 23.43 21.48
C THR A 12 -18.34 22.32 21.95
N LEU A 13 -17.92 22.33 23.23
CA LEU A 13 -17.04 21.28 23.80
C LEU A 13 -17.71 19.89 23.81
N VAL A 14 -19.01 19.84 24.12
CA VAL A 14 -19.79 18.59 24.15
C VAL A 14 -19.96 18.04 22.72
N ILE A 15 -20.21 18.89 21.73
CA ILE A 15 -20.34 18.48 20.32
C ILE A 15 -19.00 18.03 19.72
N SER A 16 -17.86 18.56 20.16
CA SER A 16 -16.53 18.10 19.69
C SER A 16 -16.04 16.80 20.34
N ALA A 17 -16.54 16.46 21.54
CA ALA A 17 -16.10 15.26 22.27
C ALA A 17 -17.01 14.03 22.07
N LEU A 18 -18.29 14.25 21.71
CA LEU A 18 -19.26 13.17 21.46
C LEU A 18 -18.94 12.28 20.24
N PRO A 19 -18.43 12.79 19.09
CA PRO A 19 -18.13 11.94 17.95
C PRO A 19 -17.02 10.95 18.29
N ALA A 20 -15.87 11.43 18.81
CA ALA A 20 -14.72 10.58 19.11
C ALA A 20 -15.05 9.50 20.15
N LEU A 21 -15.71 9.85 21.24
CA LEU A 21 -16.11 8.88 22.27
C LEU A 21 -17.15 7.85 21.78
N ALA A 22 -18.02 8.23 20.84
CA ALA A 22 -18.95 7.30 20.22
C ALA A 22 -18.27 6.39 19.20
N PHE A 23 -17.31 6.89 18.42
CA PHE A 23 -16.51 6.10 17.47
C PHE A 23 -15.63 5.08 18.19
N ASP A 24 -14.88 5.47 19.22
CA ASP A 24 -14.06 4.54 20.00
C ASP A 24 -14.91 3.42 20.63
N SER A 25 -16.12 3.75 21.07
CA SER A 25 -17.06 2.76 21.61
C SER A 25 -17.63 1.82 20.55
N LEU A 26 -17.86 2.33 19.33
CA LEU A 26 -18.39 1.54 18.23
C LEU A 26 -17.31 0.61 17.66
N GLU A 27 -16.07 1.10 17.53
CA GLU A 27 -14.92 0.29 17.12
C GLU A 27 -14.65 -0.83 18.13
N ALA A 28 -14.64 -0.51 19.43
CA ALA A 28 -14.49 -1.52 20.47
C ALA A 28 -15.63 -2.56 20.47
N LEU A 29 -16.88 -2.12 20.25
CA LEU A 29 -18.02 -3.03 20.13
C LEU A 29 -17.93 -3.91 18.87
N ASN A 30 -17.44 -3.35 17.76
CA ASN A 30 -17.23 -4.10 16.53
C ASN A 30 -16.12 -5.15 16.72
N GLN A 31 -14.97 -4.76 17.27
CA GLN A 31 -13.86 -5.67 17.58
C GLN A 31 -14.27 -6.80 18.53
N ASP A 32 -15.04 -6.50 19.57
CA ASP A 32 -15.56 -7.52 20.50
C ASP A 32 -16.58 -8.46 19.83
N HIS A 33 -17.42 -7.94 18.93
CA HIS A 33 -18.33 -8.75 18.14
C HIS A 33 -17.58 -9.69 17.19
N THR A 34 -16.64 -9.15 16.40
CA THR A 34 -15.79 -9.90 15.48
C THR A 34 -14.96 -10.95 16.23
N SER A 35 -14.39 -10.61 17.39
CA SER A 35 -13.62 -11.56 18.22
C SER A 35 -14.44 -12.76 18.68
N ARG A 36 -15.71 -12.53 19.04
CA ARG A 36 -16.62 -13.63 19.41
C ARG A 36 -17.01 -14.49 18.22
N MET A 37 -17.34 -13.86 17.09
CA MET A 37 -17.62 -14.57 15.82
C MET A 37 -16.43 -15.46 15.43
N VAL A 38 -15.20 -14.93 15.49
CA VAL A 38 -13.97 -15.67 15.20
C VAL A 38 -13.82 -16.89 16.12
N ALA A 39 -13.99 -16.72 17.43
CA ALA A 39 -13.91 -17.83 18.39
C ALA A 39 -14.98 -18.91 18.15
N ASP A 40 -16.19 -18.50 17.78
CA ASP A 40 -17.29 -19.41 17.45
C ASP A 40 -17.00 -20.19 16.16
N LEU A 41 -16.50 -19.52 15.11
CA LEU A 41 -16.11 -20.14 13.84
C LEU A 41 -14.94 -21.12 14.00
N GLU A 42 -13.91 -20.78 14.79
CA GLU A 42 -12.81 -21.69 15.12
C GLU A 42 -13.32 -22.95 15.83
N THR A 43 -14.21 -22.78 16.79
CA THR A 43 -14.82 -23.88 17.53
C THR A 43 -15.67 -24.75 16.61
N TYR A 44 -16.44 -24.13 15.72
CA TYR A 44 -17.25 -24.81 14.72
C TYR A 44 -16.39 -25.66 13.79
N LEU A 45 -15.40 -25.06 13.13
CA LEU A 45 -14.51 -25.72 12.17
C LEU A 45 -13.70 -26.87 12.80
N LYS A 46 -13.35 -26.73 14.08
CA LYS A 46 -12.66 -27.79 14.84
C LYS A 46 -13.57 -28.99 15.13
N ASN A 47 -14.83 -28.74 15.47
CA ASN A 47 -15.79 -29.79 15.83
C ASN A 47 -16.46 -30.41 14.60
N HIS A 48 -16.42 -29.73 13.46
CA HIS A 48 -17.08 -30.12 12.21
C HIS A 48 -16.10 -30.10 11.02
N PRO A 49 -15.08 -30.99 11.02
CA PRO A 49 -14.02 -30.93 10.02
C PRO A 49 -14.48 -31.20 8.58
N GLU A 50 -15.59 -31.91 8.40
CA GLU A 50 -16.17 -32.27 7.08
C GLU A 50 -17.55 -31.62 6.86
N ALA A 51 -17.83 -30.46 7.48
CA ALA A 51 -19.10 -29.77 7.24
C ALA A 51 -19.21 -29.28 5.79
N ASP A 52 -20.42 -29.39 5.23
CA ASP A 52 -20.72 -28.93 3.86
C ASP A 52 -20.49 -27.41 3.68
N ASP A 53 -20.64 -26.63 4.75
CA ASP A 53 -20.45 -25.17 4.78
C ASP A 53 -19.06 -24.74 5.28
N ARG A 54 -18.12 -25.69 5.42
CA ARG A 54 -16.77 -25.45 5.93
C ARG A 54 -16.08 -24.31 5.18
N GLU A 55 -16.12 -24.33 3.85
CA GLU A 55 -15.45 -23.31 3.03
C GLU A 55 -15.98 -21.91 3.31
N GLN A 56 -17.30 -21.77 3.45
CA GLN A 56 -17.94 -20.50 3.79
C GLN A 56 -17.56 -20.05 5.20
N ALA A 57 -17.50 -20.97 6.16
CA ALA A 57 -17.05 -20.68 7.52
C ALA A 57 -15.57 -20.25 7.55
N GLU A 58 -14.70 -20.89 6.77
CA GLU A 58 -13.30 -20.47 6.62
C GLU A 58 -13.16 -19.09 5.97
N GLN A 59 -13.97 -18.77 4.96
CA GLN A 59 -14.00 -17.42 4.36
C GLN A 59 -14.39 -16.36 5.38
N GLN A 60 -15.45 -16.59 6.17
CA GLN A 60 -15.84 -15.68 7.25
C GLN A 60 -14.75 -15.53 8.31
N LEU A 61 -14.05 -16.63 8.61
CA LEU A 61 -12.95 -16.63 9.56
C LEU A 61 -11.76 -15.78 9.07
N VAL A 62 -11.42 -15.87 7.77
CA VAL A 62 -10.41 -15.00 7.15
C VAL A 62 -10.79 -13.53 7.29
N PHE A 63 -12.04 -13.15 6.96
CA PHE A 63 -12.50 -11.77 7.13
C PHE A 63 -12.39 -11.31 8.58
N GLY A 64 -12.79 -12.15 9.53
CA GLY A 64 -12.65 -11.86 10.96
C GLY A 64 -11.19 -11.67 11.40
N TYR A 65 -10.26 -12.48 10.88
CA TYR A 65 -8.84 -12.27 11.15
C TYR A 65 -8.31 -10.98 10.57
N MET A 66 -8.70 -10.61 9.35
CA MET A 66 -8.28 -9.34 8.74
C MET A 66 -8.82 -8.12 9.50
N GLU A 67 -10.08 -8.15 9.95
CA GLU A 67 -10.68 -7.07 10.76
C GLU A 67 -10.00 -6.90 12.13
N LEU A 68 -9.46 -7.98 12.69
CA LEU A 68 -8.77 -7.98 13.98
C LEU A 68 -7.24 -7.79 13.86
N ASP A 69 -6.74 -7.46 12.65
CA ASP A 69 -5.31 -7.34 12.35
C ASP A 69 -4.50 -8.62 12.69
N GLN A 70 -5.15 -9.78 12.61
CA GLN A 70 -4.55 -11.10 12.84
C GLN A 70 -4.00 -11.68 11.53
N LEU A 71 -3.16 -10.91 10.84
CA LEU A 71 -2.71 -11.20 9.47
C LEU A 71 -2.03 -12.57 9.32
N ASP A 72 -1.22 -13.00 10.30
CA ASP A 72 -0.58 -14.33 10.28
C ASP A 72 -1.61 -15.48 10.24
N ARG A 73 -2.74 -15.30 10.91
CA ARG A 73 -3.80 -16.32 10.97
C ARG A 73 -4.59 -16.37 9.67
N ALA A 74 -4.83 -15.21 9.05
CA ALA A 74 -5.42 -15.12 7.72
C ALA A 74 -4.50 -15.74 6.66
N LEU A 75 -3.20 -15.40 6.71
CA LEU A 75 -2.19 -15.92 5.80
C LEU A 75 -2.11 -17.44 5.86
N LEU A 76 -2.13 -18.03 7.06
CA LEU A 76 -2.11 -19.48 7.24
C LEU A 76 -3.29 -20.17 6.54
N LEU A 77 -4.49 -19.60 6.59
CA LEU A 77 -5.67 -20.17 5.92
C LEU A 77 -5.54 -20.09 4.41
N PHE A 78 -5.04 -18.98 3.85
CA PHE A 78 -4.81 -18.87 2.42
C PHE A 78 -3.70 -19.81 1.94
N GLN A 79 -2.59 -19.92 2.70
CA GLN A 79 -1.51 -20.86 2.40
C GLN A 79 -2.01 -22.30 2.41
N GLN A 80 -2.80 -22.69 3.42
CA GLN A 80 -3.41 -24.02 3.47
C GLN A 80 -4.31 -24.28 2.25
N LYS A 81 -5.13 -23.29 1.84
CA LYS A 81 -5.96 -23.41 0.64
C LYS A 81 -5.09 -23.60 -0.61
N TYR A 82 -4.06 -22.79 -0.76
CA TYR A 82 -3.11 -22.87 -1.88
C TYR A 82 -2.37 -24.21 -1.94
N ASP A 83 -1.88 -24.71 -0.81
CA ASP A 83 -1.14 -25.97 -0.69
C ASP A 83 -2.00 -27.17 -1.12
N ASN A 84 -3.30 -27.12 -0.80
CA ASN A 84 -4.26 -28.17 -1.14
C ASN A 84 -4.74 -28.13 -2.61
N LEU A 85 -4.42 -27.08 -3.37
CA LEU A 85 -4.78 -27.02 -4.79
C LEU A 85 -3.98 -28.05 -5.59
N GLU A 86 -4.68 -28.81 -6.42
CA GLU A 86 -4.04 -29.57 -7.49
C GLU A 86 -3.85 -28.65 -8.71
N ALA A 87 -2.74 -28.83 -9.43
CA ALA A 87 -2.44 -28.10 -10.67
C ALA A 87 -3.27 -28.67 -11.84
N ASP A 88 -4.60 -28.57 -11.72
CA ASP A 88 -5.56 -28.98 -12.75
C ASP A 88 -5.60 -27.94 -13.88
N THR A 89 -5.71 -28.41 -15.12
CA THR A 89 -5.81 -27.57 -16.33
C THR A 89 -7.15 -26.85 -16.45
N ASP A 90 -8.19 -27.30 -15.73
CA ASP A 90 -9.54 -26.71 -15.77
C ASP A 90 -9.77 -25.65 -14.66
N LEU A 91 -8.75 -25.35 -13.85
CA LEU A 91 -8.85 -24.37 -12.78
C LEU A 91 -9.01 -22.95 -13.35
N ASP A 92 -9.97 -22.19 -12.83
CA ASP A 92 -10.13 -20.79 -13.21
C ASP A 92 -9.00 -19.95 -12.58
N LEU A 93 -7.99 -19.61 -13.39
CA LEU A 93 -6.85 -18.82 -12.92
C LEU A 93 -7.25 -17.40 -12.47
N GLN A 94 -8.34 -16.81 -12.96
CA GLN A 94 -8.80 -15.50 -12.48
C GLN A 94 -9.31 -15.60 -11.05
N VAL A 95 -10.10 -16.63 -10.76
CA VAL A 95 -10.59 -16.92 -9.40
C VAL A 95 -9.40 -17.24 -8.48
N LEU A 96 -8.46 -18.08 -8.92
CA LEU A 96 -7.25 -18.40 -8.18
C LEU A 96 -6.43 -17.14 -7.84
N ILE A 97 -6.22 -16.27 -8.83
CA ILE A 97 -5.47 -15.02 -8.65
C ILE A 97 -6.19 -14.13 -7.63
N GLY A 98 -7.50 -13.93 -7.77
CA GLY A 98 -8.26 -13.00 -6.93
C GLY A 98 -8.47 -13.49 -5.50
N GLU A 99 -8.78 -14.78 -5.33
CA GLU A 99 -9.22 -15.32 -4.05
C GLU A 99 -8.11 -15.94 -3.20
N ILE A 100 -6.97 -16.29 -3.79
CA ILE A 100 -5.88 -16.99 -3.08
C ILE A 100 -4.54 -16.28 -3.27
N ILE A 101 -4.07 -16.09 -4.51
CA ILE A 101 -2.72 -15.53 -4.76
C ILE A 101 -2.63 -14.08 -4.28
N SER A 102 -3.57 -13.22 -4.70
CA SER A 102 -3.53 -11.79 -4.37
C SER A 102 -3.63 -11.52 -2.86
N PRO A 103 -4.50 -12.20 -2.09
CA PRO A 103 -4.52 -12.05 -0.63
C PRO A 103 -3.22 -12.47 0.07
N ILE A 104 -2.59 -13.58 -0.35
CA ILE A 104 -1.29 -14.01 0.21
C ILE A 104 -0.23 -12.93 0.00
N VAL A 105 -0.10 -12.47 -1.25
CA VAL A 105 0.85 -11.41 -1.64
C VAL A 105 0.57 -10.12 -0.88
N TYR A 106 -0.70 -9.71 -0.80
CA TYR A 106 -1.11 -8.51 -0.09
C TYR A 106 -0.71 -8.56 1.39
N ILE A 107 -1.01 -9.66 2.09
CA ILE A 107 -0.68 -9.80 3.51
C ILE A 107 0.83 -9.77 3.73
N GLN A 108 1.60 -10.52 2.95
CA GLN A 108 3.06 -10.55 3.07
C GLN A 108 3.70 -9.19 2.78
N LEU A 109 3.15 -8.42 1.82
CA LEU A 109 3.58 -7.04 1.57
C LEU A 109 3.30 -6.11 2.76
N GLN A 110 2.13 -6.23 3.41
CA GLN A 110 1.83 -5.46 4.63
C GLN A 110 2.78 -5.80 5.78
N GLN A 111 3.26 -7.04 5.84
CA GLN A 111 4.26 -7.49 6.81
C GLN A 111 5.69 -7.09 6.44
N GLY A 112 5.91 -6.51 5.24
CA GLY A 112 7.22 -6.12 4.73
C GLY A 112 8.10 -7.30 4.29
N ASP A 113 7.55 -8.51 4.16
CA ASP A 113 8.31 -9.72 3.81
C ASP A 113 8.39 -9.92 2.28
N LYS A 114 9.15 -9.04 1.62
CA LYS A 114 9.34 -9.09 0.15
C LYS A 114 9.96 -10.40 -0.32
N ASN A 115 10.79 -11.05 0.51
CA ASN A 115 11.41 -12.33 0.19
C ASN A 115 10.38 -13.45 0.16
N ALA A 116 9.47 -13.49 1.13
CA ALA A 116 8.38 -14.46 1.14
C ALA A 116 7.44 -14.27 -0.06
N VAL A 117 7.16 -13.03 -0.45
CA VAL A 117 6.38 -12.77 -1.68
C VAL A 117 7.11 -13.32 -2.90
N SER A 118 8.39 -12.96 -3.10
CA SER A 118 9.16 -13.43 -4.26
C SER A 118 9.19 -14.97 -4.33
N ALA A 119 9.46 -15.64 -3.20
CA ALA A 119 9.47 -17.09 -3.15
C ALA A 119 8.10 -17.72 -3.45
N PHE A 120 7.02 -17.09 -2.98
CA PHE A 120 5.66 -17.54 -3.26
C PHE A 120 5.28 -17.36 -4.74
N LEU A 121 5.61 -16.23 -5.36
CA LEU A 121 5.36 -16.00 -6.79
C LEU A 121 6.13 -17.01 -7.67
N ASP A 122 7.37 -17.33 -7.32
CA ASP A 122 8.17 -18.38 -7.99
C ASP A 122 7.53 -19.77 -7.85
N ASP A 123 7.01 -20.10 -6.67
CA ASP A 123 6.28 -21.35 -6.43
C ASP A 123 5.01 -21.42 -7.29
N VAL A 124 4.20 -20.36 -7.31
CA VAL A 124 2.97 -20.28 -8.15
C VAL A 124 3.30 -20.47 -9.63
N LYS A 125 4.35 -19.78 -10.11
CA LYS A 125 4.83 -19.90 -11.48
C LYS A 125 5.23 -21.33 -11.84
N THR A 126 5.87 -22.03 -10.90
CA THR A 126 6.31 -23.42 -11.08
C THR A 126 5.12 -24.39 -11.03
N LYS A 127 4.21 -24.21 -10.07
CA LYS A 127 3.05 -25.08 -9.85
C LYS A 127 2.08 -25.08 -11.03
N PHE A 128 1.87 -23.94 -11.67
CA PHE A 128 0.90 -23.78 -12.77
C PHE A 128 1.56 -23.61 -14.15
N ALA A 129 2.82 -23.99 -14.31
CA ALA A 129 3.57 -23.81 -15.56
C ALA A 129 2.94 -24.49 -16.79
N GLU A 130 2.18 -25.57 -16.59
CA GLU A 130 1.53 -26.35 -17.65
C GLU A 130 0.04 -26.00 -17.84
N HIS A 131 -0.48 -24.99 -17.14
CA HIS A 131 -1.88 -24.58 -17.25
C HIS A 131 -2.19 -23.98 -18.64
N GLN A 132 -3.39 -24.23 -19.18
CA GLN A 132 -3.78 -23.74 -20.51
C GLN A 132 -3.75 -22.21 -20.63
N ASP A 133 -4.11 -21.52 -19.54
CA ASP A 133 -4.14 -20.05 -19.45
C ASP A 133 -2.91 -19.45 -18.73
N VAL A 134 -1.76 -20.16 -18.72
CA VAL A 134 -0.56 -19.73 -17.98
C VAL A 134 -0.07 -18.33 -18.32
N GLU A 135 -0.31 -17.82 -19.53
CA GLU A 135 0.07 -16.46 -19.94
C GLU A 135 -0.62 -15.38 -19.09
N LEU A 136 -1.90 -15.56 -18.77
CA LEU A 136 -2.65 -14.66 -17.89
C LEU A 136 -2.02 -14.60 -16.49
N LEU A 137 -1.65 -15.78 -15.98
CA LEU A 137 -1.01 -15.89 -14.67
C LEU A 137 0.36 -15.22 -14.67
N LEU A 138 1.20 -15.49 -15.68
CA LEU A 138 2.53 -14.89 -15.77
C LEU A 138 2.46 -13.35 -15.81
N GLN A 139 1.47 -12.78 -16.49
CA GLN A 139 1.26 -11.33 -16.47
C GLN A 139 0.88 -10.83 -15.06
N ALA A 140 -0.06 -11.49 -14.39
CA ALA A 140 -0.45 -11.12 -13.03
C ALA A 140 0.71 -11.24 -12.02
N LEU A 141 1.53 -12.29 -12.13
CA LEU A 141 2.71 -12.46 -11.28
C LEU A 141 3.76 -11.38 -11.55
N ALA A 142 4.00 -11.02 -12.82
CA ALA A 142 4.92 -9.92 -13.16
C ALA A 142 4.46 -8.57 -12.59
N ASP A 143 3.16 -8.29 -12.62
CA ASP A 143 2.59 -7.08 -12.01
C ASP A 143 2.81 -7.08 -10.49
N MET A 144 2.63 -8.23 -9.83
CA MET A 144 2.89 -8.40 -8.39
C MET A 144 4.39 -8.30 -8.04
N GLU A 145 5.28 -8.87 -8.86
CA GLU A 145 6.74 -8.70 -8.73
C GLU A 145 7.11 -7.21 -8.85
N GLY A 146 6.49 -6.49 -9.78
CA GLY A 146 6.64 -5.04 -9.90
C GLY A 146 6.28 -4.27 -8.63
N MET A 147 5.34 -4.78 -7.81
CA MET A 147 5.00 -4.19 -6.52
C MET A 147 6.10 -4.36 -5.47
N LEU A 148 6.96 -5.38 -5.58
CA LEU A 148 8.10 -5.57 -4.66
C LEU A 148 9.16 -4.48 -4.79
N ASN A 149 9.27 -3.88 -5.98
CA ASN A 149 10.18 -2.77 -6.23
C ASN A 149 9.67 -1.43 -5.67
N LYS A 150 8.45 -1.39 -5.12
CA LYS A 150 7.95 -0.19 -4.43
C LYS A 150 8.62 -0.08 -3.05
N PRO A 151 9.19 1.07 -2.70
CA PRO A 151 9.78 1.27 -1.38
C PRO A 151 8.69 1.23 -0.29
N SER A 152 8.98 0.52 0.80
CA SER A 152 8.13 0.47 2.00
C SER A 152 8.56 1.50 3.05
N ILE A 153 7.67 1.85 3.98
CA ILE A 153 8.02 2.72 5.11
C ILE A 153 9.13 2.06 5.94
N GLY A 154 10.23 2.79 6.14
CA GLY A 154 11.40 2.30 6.88
C GLY A 154 12.44 1.57 6.03
N GLU A 155 12.15 1.33 4.74
CA GLU A 155 13.13 0.84 3.78
C GLU A 155 14.03 1.98 3.29
N VAL A 156 15.29 1.66 3.01
CA VAL A 156 16.23 2.61 2.41
C VAL A 156 16.02 2.58 0.91
N LEU A 157 15.63 3.72 0.34
CA LEU A 157 15.53 3.90 -1.11
C LEU A 157 16.90 4.32 -1.65
N GLU A 158 17.46 3.51 -2.55
CA GLU A 158 18.70 3.82 -3.25
C GLU A 158 18.39 4.53 -4.57
N ILE A 159 18.65 5.83 -4.62
CA ILE A 159 18.55 6.66 -5.82
C ILE A 159 19.83 7.45 -5.97
N ASP A 160 20.48 7.33 -7.12
CA ASP A 160 21.58 8.17 -7.54
C ASP A 160 21.43 8.56 -9.01
N PHE A 161 21.77 9.81 -9.34
CA PHE A 161 21.72 10.32 -10.70
C PHE A 161 22.58 11.58 -10.85
N GLU A 162 22.96 11.90 -12.09
CA GLU A 162 23.49 13.21 -12.46
C GLU A 162 22.31 14.11 -12.84
N SER A 163 22.13 15.20 -12.08
CA SER A 163 21.05 16.15 -12.38
C SER A 163 21.33 16.92 -13.67
N THR A 164 20.28 17.50 -14.25
CA THR A 164 20.39 18.37 -15.44
C THR A 164 21.19 19.64 -15.16
N GLN A 165 21.44 19.98 -13.89
CA GLN A 165 22.34 21.07 -13.48
C GLN A 165 23.81 20.61 -13.30
N GLY A 166 24.11 19.33 -13.55
CA GLY A 166 25.45 18.74 -13.43
C GLY A 166 25.87 18.42 -11.98
N GLN A 167 24.91 18.29 -11.07
CA GLN A 167 25.16 17.85 -9.69
C GLN A 167 24.95 16.34 -9.58
N THR A 168 25.93 15.63 -9.04
CA THR A 168 25.79 14.23 -8.65
C THR A 168 24.93 14.13 -7.39
N ILE A 169 23.80 13.45 -7.50
CA ILE A 169 22.87 13.15 -6.40
C ILE A 169 23.05 11.70 -5.97
N ASP A 170 23.06 11.48 -4.65
CA ASP A 170 23.06 10.16 -4.02
C ASP A 170 22.22 10.27 -2.74
N LEU A 171 20.98 9.77 -2.82
CA LEU A 171 19.99 9.85 -1.75
C LEU A 171 20.47 9.16 -0.47
N GLY A 172 21.25 8.08 -0.60
CA GLY A 172 21.82 7.35 0.53
C GLY A 172 22.79 8.19 1.37
N LYS A 173 23.37 9.25 0.78
CA LYS A 173 24.25 10.21 1.48
C LYS A 173 23.51 11.37 2.14
N MET A 174 22.21 11.56 1.88
CA MET A 174 21.42 12.71 2.34
C MET A 174 20.78 12.49 3.73
N THR A 175 21.59 12.09 4.71
CA THR A 175 21.11 11.55 6.00
C THR A 175 20.63 12.58 7.03
N ASN A 176 20.89 13.89 6.81
CA ASN A 176 20.52 14.97 7.74
C ASN A 176 19.47 15.94 7.16
N GLN A 177 18.76 15.51 6.11
CA GLN A 177 17.75 16.31 5.44
C GLN A 177 16.45 15.49 5.32
N VAL A 178 15.32 16.19 5.28
CA VAL A 178 14.07 15.61 4.79
C VAL A 178 14.08 15.76 3.27
N VAL A 179 14.00 14.66 2.53
CA VAL A 179 14.03 14.67 1.07
C VAL A 179 12.67 14.24 0.54
N LEU A 180 12.08 15.07 -0.33
CA LEU A 180 10.94 14.71 -1.15
C LEU A 180 11.44 14.25 -2.53
N VAL A 181 11.12 13.03 -2.92
CA VAL A 181 11.32 12.57 -4.30
C VAL A 181 10.01 12.80 -5.06
N ASP A 182 10.04 13.66 -6.07
CA ASP A 182 8.87 14.09 -6.85
C ASP A 182 8.94 13.52 -8.27
N PHE A 183 8.16 12.47 -8.54
CA PHE A 183 7.98 11.93 -9.89
C PHE A 183 6.90 12.75 -10.60
N TRP A 184 7.27 13.46 -11.66
CA TRP A 184 6.37 14.41 -12.33
C TRP A 184 6.52 14.36 -13.85
N ALA A 185 5.58 14.96 -14.56
CA ALA A 185 5.69 15.21 -16.00
C ALA A 185 4.87 16.43 -16.40
N SER A 186 5.25 17.11 -17.47
CA SER A 186 4.57 18.32 -17.96
C SER A 186 3.14 18.03 -18.45
N TRP A 187 2.88 16.81 -18.91
CA TRP A 187 1.58 16.31 -19.33
C TRP A 187 0.72 15.79 -18.16
N CYS A 188 1.30 15.60 -16.97
CA CYS A 188 0.58 15.18 -15.77
C CYS A 188 -0.13 16.37 -15.11
N VAL A 189 -1.42 16.57 -15.45
CA VAL A 189 -2.22 17.69 -14.93
C VAL A 189 -2.25 17.77 -13.38
N PRO A 190 -2.43 16.67 -12.62
CA PRO A 190 -2.35 16.72 -11.17
C PRO A 190 -0.98 17.17 -10.67
N CYS A 191 0.11 16.65 -11.24
CA CYS A 191 1.48 17.01 -10.88
C CYS A 191 1.73 18.52 -11.12
N VAL A 192 1.37 19.03 -12.30
CA VAL A 192 1.54 20.45 -12.63
C VAL A 192 0.76 21.37 -11.68
N ARG A 193 -0.39 20.92 -11.18
CA ARG A 193 -1.17 21.70 -10.19
C ARG A 193 -0.53 21.74 -8.81
N THR A 194 0.32 20.79 -8.45
CA THR A 194 1.01 20.76 -7.15
C THR A 194 2.33 21.53 -7.19
N LEU A 195 2.96 21.70 -8.36
CA LEU A 195 4.27 22.37 -8.51
C LEU A 195 4.35 23.74 -7.81
N PRO A 196 3.38 24.68 -7.93
CA PRO A 196 3.48 25.97 -7.24
C PRO A 196 3.60 25.83 -5.72
N GLY A 197 2.89 24.86 -5.13
CA GLY A 197 3.00 24.59 -3.70
C GLY A 197 4.34 23.97 -3.31
N LEU A 198 4.96 23.18 -4.20
CA LEU A 198 6.31 22.65 -3.99
C LEU A 198 7.37 23.74 -4.07
N VAL A 199 7.23 24.70 -5.00
CA VAL A 199 8.09 25.90 -5.08
C VAL A 199 8.01 26.69 -3.77
N ASP A 200 6.79 27.02 -3.32
CA ASP A 200 6.57 27.73 -2.05
C ASP A 200 7.17 26.97 -0.84
N LEU A 201 7.04 25.63 -0.83
CA LEU A 201 7.60 24.78 0.24
C LEU A 201 9.13 24.78 0.19
N TYR A 202 9.71 24.69 -1.01
CA TYR A 202 11.15 24.69 -1.20
C TYR A 202 11.77 26.01 -0.72
N GLU A 203 11.21 27.15 -1.13
CA GLU A 203 11.67 28.46 -0.69
C GLU A 203 11.67 28.63 0.83
N GLN A 204 10.64 28.09 1.51
CA GLN A 204 10.48 28.22 2.96
C GLN A 204 11.38 27.28 3.78
N TYR A 205 11.63 26.08 3.29
CA TYR A 205 12.24 25.01 4.09
C TYR A 205 13.59 24.52 3.61
N HIS A 206 14.01 24.84 2.38
CA HIS A 206 15.27 24.32 1.83
C HIS A 206 16.47 24.62 2.74
N ALA A 207 16.61 25.88 3.17
CA ALA A 207 17.66 26.31 4.10
C ALA A 207 17.55 25.68 5.51
N ARG A 208 16.46 24.98 5.82
CA ARG A 208 16.17 24.32 7.10
C ARG A 208 16.35 22.80 7.04
N GLY A 209 17.00 22.30 5.99
CA GLY A 209 17.26 20.87 5.81
C GLY A 209 16.15 20.13 5.07
N PHE A 210 15.47 20.80 4.14
CA PHE A 210 14.53 20.17 3.20
C PHE A 210 15.14 20.17 1.80
N GLU A 211 14.94 19.08 1.05
CA GLU A 211 15.37 18.99 -0.34
C GLU A 211 14.26 18.36 -1.19
N ILE A 212 14.21 18.73 -2.47
CA ILE A 212 13.36 18.05 -3.44
C ILE A 212 14.27 17.47 -4.53
N LEU A 213 14.06 16.21 -4.89
CA LEU A 213 14.67 15.58 -6.06
C LEU A 213 13.56 15.34 -7.08
N GLY A 214 13.61 16.05 -8.20
CA GLY A 214 12.61 15.88 -9.26
C GLY A 214 13.04 14.80 -10.24
N ILE A 215 12.14 13.86 -10.55
CA ILE A 215 12.31 12.84 -11.58
C ILE A 215 11.23 13.07 -12.63
N SER A 216 11.65 13.58 -13.78
CA SER A 216 10.76 13.87 -14.91
C SER A 216 10.52 12.62 -15.75
N LEU A 217 9.25 12.34 -16.01
CA LEU A 217 8.76 11.30 -16.92
C LEU A 217 8.29 11.89 -18.27
N ASP A 218 8.71 13.11 -18.59
CA ASP A 218 8.50 13.70 -19.92
C ASP A 218 9.26 12.93 -21.01
N GLU A 219 8.66 12.82 -22.20
CA GLU A 219 9.28 12.09 -23.32
C GLU A 219 10.23 12.97 -24.15
N ASP A 220 10.22 14.28 -23.91
CA ASP A 220 11.03 15.26 -24.63
C ASP A 220 11.58 16.37 -23.72
N GLU A 221 12.84 16.76 -23.98
CA GLU A 221 13.53 17.78 -23.19
C GLU A 221 12.91 19.17 -23.34
N ASP A 222 12.25 19.48 -24.46
CA ASP A 222 11.68 20.81 -24.71
C ASP A 222 10.52 21.09 -23.73
N SER A 223 9.60 20.14 -23.58
CA SER A 223 8.48 20.21 -22.64
C SER A 223 8.95 20.26 -21.18
N PHE A 224 9.93 19.43 -20.85
CA PHE A 224 10.59 19.42 -19.54
C PHE A 224 11.20 20.79 -19.21
N ASN A 225 12.09 21.30 -20.07
CA ASN A 225 12.79 22.57 -19.86
C ASN A 225 11.81 23.75 -19.80
N ALA A 226 10.79 23.75 -20.67
CA ALA A 226 9.75 24.79 -20.66
C ALA A 226 8.97 24.81 -19.34
N MET A 227 8.69 23.65 -18.74
CA MET A 227 8.01 23.61 -17.45
C MET A 227 8.91 24.05 -16.29
N LEU A 228 10.19 23.64 -16.28
CA LEU A 228 11.15 24.10 -15.28
C LEU A 228 11.27 25.63 -15.25
N GLU A 229 11.42 26.24 -16.44
CA GLU A 229 11.51 27.70 -16.58
C GLU A 229 10.19 28.36 -16.15
N LYS A 230 9.05 27.83 -16.60
CA LYS A 230 7.73 28.38 -16.29
C LYS A 230 7.41 28.39 -14.80
N GLN A 231 7.79 27.34 -14.09
CA GLN A 231 7.49 27.18 -12.66
C GLN A 231 8.60 27.72 -11.75
N GLY A 232 9.78 28.01 -12.30
CA GLY A 232 10.93 28.44 -11.50
C GLY A 232 11.45 27.33 -10.59
N MET A 233 11.45 26.08 -11.07
CA MET A 233 11.93 24.93 -10.30
C MET A 233 13.46 24.97 -10.21
N THR A 234 13.99 25.17 -9.00
CA THR A 234 15.44 25.36 -8.77
C THR A 234 16.13 24.17 -8.12
N TRP A 235 15.39 23.16 -7.70
CA TRP A 235 15.94 21.95 -7.08
C TRP A 235 16.46 20.97 -8.14
N PRO A 236 17.35 20.02 -7.78
CA PRO A 236 17.92 19.05 -8.71
C PRO A 236 16.85 18.28 -9.48
N GLN A 237 17.03 18.19 -10.80
CA GLN A 237 16.14 17.45 -11.70
C GLN A 237 16.89 16.33 -12.42
N TYR A 238 16.23 15.19 -12.56
CA TYR A 238 16.59 14.12 -13.49
C TYR A 238 15.54 14.05 -14.60
N PHE A 239 15.99 13.82 -15.84
CA PHE A 239 15.14 13.53 -16.97
C PHE A 239 15.39 12.04 -17.32
N ASP A 240 14.39 11.20 -17.11
CA ASP A 240 14.45 9.74 -17.29
C ASP A 240 14.28 9.33 -18.76
#